data_AF-A0A484NGR1-F1
#
_entry.id   AF-A0A484NGR1-F1
#
_cell.length_a   1.000
_cell.length_b   1.000
_cell.length_c   1.000
_cell.angle_alpha   90.00
_cell.angle_beta   90.00
_cell.angle_gamma   90.00
#
_symmetry.space_group_name_H-M   'P 1'
#
loop_
_entity.id
_entity.type
_entity.pdbx_description
1 polymer ?
#
loop_
_entity_poly.entity_id
_entity_poly.type
_entity_poly.pdbx_seq_one_letter_code
_entity_poly.pdbx_strand_id
1 'polypeptide(L)'
;MGLSFPLSCLASESDVPTEGISSKIDLEAILVSIDNFLNRYPFFLFGVGFIWLVVIPLTEEYLQKYKFISAINAFKKLRNDPICQMLDIRDKRALAYLDSPNLKILNKKVSQVHFVEGKDDIFVKEVLENFREPESTTVCIIDQ
;
A
#
# COMPACT_ATOMS: atom_id res chain seq x y z
N MET A 1 -20.19 -21.69 12.72
CA MET A 1 -20.40 -21.84 11.26
C MET A 1 -19.05 -21.76 10.57
N GLY A 2 -18.51 -22.89 10.10
CA GLY A 2 -17.23 -22.92 9.37
C GLY A 2 -17.49 -22.94 7.86
N LEU A 3 -16.86 -22.05 7.11
CA LEU A 3 -16.90 -22.00 5.66
C LEU A 3 -15.82 -22.95 5.11
N SER A 4 -16.21 -24.16 4.73
CA SER A 4 -15.34 -25.06 3.97
C SER A 4 -15.33 -24.62 2.50
N PHE A 5 -14.22 -24.05 2.04
CA PHE A 5 -13.95 -23.86 0.63
C PHE A 5 -13.46 -25.19 0.04
N PRO A 6 -13.99 -25.67 -1.10
CA PRO A 6 -13.39 -26.81 -1.78
C PRO A 6 -12.10 -26.33 -2.46
N LEU A 7 -10.96 -26.81 -1.95
CA LEU A 7 -9.69 -26.74 -2.67
C LEU A 7 -9.88 -27.53 -3.96
N SER A 8 -9.91 -26.86 -5.11
CA SER A 8 -9.93 -27.53 -6.41
C SER A 8 -8.56 -28.16 -6.65
N CYS A 9 -8.40 -29.41 -6.23
CA CYS A 9 -7.25 -30.23 -6.60
C CYS A 9 -7.36 -30.60 -8.08
N LEU A 10 -6.42 -30.10 -8.89
CA LEU A 10 -6.14 -30.66 -10.20
C LEU A 10 -5.55 -32.07 -9.99
N ALA A 11 -6.41 -33.08 -9.97
CA ALA A 11 -6.02 -34.48 -10.03
C ALA A 11 -6.06 -34.92 -11.50
N SER A 12 -4.89 -34.91 -12.15
CA SER A 12 -4.69 -35.62 -13.41
C SER A 12 -4.47 -37.09 -13.05
N GLU A 13 -5.50 -37.93 -13.21
CA GLU A 13 -5.32 -39.38 -13.17
C GLU A 13 -4.37 -39.80 -14.30
N SER A 14 -3.21 -40.33 -13.93
CA SER A 14 -2.36 -41.11 -14.80
C SER A 14 -2.16 -42.45 -14.12
N ASP A 15 -2.66 -43.51 -14.76
CA ASP A 15 -2.45 -44.89 -14.35
C ASP A 15 -0.94 -45.21 -14.37
N VAL A 16 -0.48 -45.85 -13.29
CA VAL A 16 0.94 -46.11 -12.96
C VAL A 16 1.40 -47.43 -13.62
N PRO A 17 2.69 -47.55 -14.02
CA PRO A 17 3.56 -48.39 -13.20
C PRO A 17 4.90 -47.73 -12.87
N THR A 18 5.27 -47.89 -11.61
CA THR A 18 6.49 -47.50 -10.93
C THR A 18 7.75 -47.95 -11.67
N GLU A 19 8.55 -47.02 -12.19
CA GLU A 19 10.03 -47.00 -12.08
C GLU A 19 10.61 -45.74 -12.73
N GLY A 20 11.50 -45.04 -12.01
CA GLY A 20 12.32 -43.95 -12.54
C GLY A 20 11.71 -42.56 -12.40
N ILE A 21 11.99 -41.91 -11.27
CA ILE A 21 11.90 -40.45 -11.14
C ILE A 21 13.00 -39.86 -12.05
N SER A 22 12.74 -39.80 -13.35
CA SER A 22 13.36 -38.85 -14.24
C SER A 22 12.29 -37.81 -14.51
N SER A 23 12.40 -36.68 -13.81
CA SER A 23 11.59 -35.49 -13.99
C SER A 23 11.86 -34.87 -15.37
N LYS A 24 11.51 -35.60 -16.44
CA LYS A 24 11.54 -35.11 -17.81
C LYS A 24 10.25 -34.34 -18.03
N ILE A 25 10.32 -33.03 -17.81
CA ILE A 25 9.22 -32.09 -18.06
C ILE A 25 8.89 -32.16 -19.56
N ASP A 26 7.70 -32.66 -19.88
CA ASP A 26 7.20 -32.70 -21.25
C ASP A 26 6.55 -31.36 -21.61
N LEU A 27 7.30 -30.54 -22.34
CA LEU A 27 6.89 -29.19 -22.75
C LEU A 27 5.72 -29.21 -23.73
N GLU A 28 5.58 -30.26 -24.55
CA GLU A 28 4.49 -30.35 -25.52
C GLU A 28 3.17 -30.64 -24.82
N ALA A 29 3.17 -31.56 -23.86
CA ALA A 29 2.00 -31.85 -23.04
C ALA A 29 1.53 -30.63 -22.24
N ILE A 30 2.46 -29.82 -21.72
CA ILE A 30 2.14 -28.57 -21.03
C ILE A 30 1.51 -27.56 -21.99
N LEU A 31 2.05 -27.38 -23.20
CA LEU A 31 1.52 -26.44 -24.18
C LEU A 31 0.08 -26.79 -24.59
N VAL A 32 -0.18 -28.07 -24.88
CA VAL A 32 -1.51 -28.57 -25.25
C VAL A 32 -2.51 -28.38 -24.11
N SER A 33 -2.07 -28.59 -22.87
CA SER A 33 -2.90 -28.38 -21.69
C SER A 33 -3.28 -26.91 -21.50
N ILE A 34 -2.33 -25.98 -21.70
CA ILE A 34 -2.59 -24.53 -21.64
C ILE A 34 -3.58 -24.11 -22.73
N ASP A 35 -3.41 -24.58 -23.97
CA ASP A 35 -4.26 -24.20 -25.09
C ASP A 35 -5.71 -24.69 -24.91
N ASN A 36 -5.87 -25.95 -24.46
CA ASN A 36 -7.17 -26.51 -24.12
C ASN A 36 -7.86 -25.75 -22.96
N PHE A 37 -7.08 -25.35 -21.95
CA PHE A 37 -7.58 -24.56 -20.83
C PHE A 37 -8.07 -23.18 -21.26
N LEU A 38 -7.30 -22.45 -22.07
CA LEU A 38 -7.69 -21.11 -22.52
C LEU A 38 -8.91 -21.14 -23.46
N ASN A 39 -9.04 -22.18 -24.29
CA ASN A 39 -10.25 -22.38 -25.09
C ASN A 39 -11.48 -22.70 -24.24
N ARG A 40 -11.30 -23.46 -23.14
CA ARG A 40 -12.40 -23.78 -22.21
C ARG A 40 -12.80 -22.59 -21.35
N TYR A 41 -11.85 -21.73 -21.00
CA TYR A 41 -12.04 -20.57 -20.13
C TYR A 41 -11.51 -19.28 -20.78
N PRO A 42 -12.16 -18.79 -21.85
CA PRO A 42 -11.69 -17.62 -22.59
C PRO A 42 -11.58 -16.37 -21.71
N PHE A 43 -12.46 -16.23 -20.71
CA PHE A 43 -12.47 -15.12 -19.77
C PHE A 43 -11.30 -15.12 -18.77
N PHE A 44 -10.58 -16.23 -18.61
CA PHE A 44 -9.47 -16.30 -17.66
C PHE A 44 -8.34 -15.36 -18.06
N LEU A 45 -7.95 -15.37 -19.34
CA LEU A 45 -6.88 -14.51 -19.84
C LEU A 45 -7.27 -13.02 -19.75
N PHE A 46 -8.50 -12.69 -20.11
CA PHE A 46 -9.03 -11.33 -19.97
C PHE A 46 -9.14 -10.91 -18.51
N GLY A 47 -9.53 -11.83 -17.61
CA GLY A 47 -9.63 -11.57 -16.17
C GLY A 47 -8.27 -11.29 -15.54
N VAL A 48 -7.27 -12.14 -15.81
CA VAL A 48 -5.89 -11.92 -15.35
C VAL A 48 -5.33 -10.63 -15.92
N GLY A 49 -5.55 -10.37 -17.21
CA GLY A 49 -5.14 -9.11 -17.86
C GLY A 49 -5.80 -7.88 -17.25
N PHE A 50 -7.10 -7.93 -16.95
CA PHE A 50 -7.83 -6.84 -16.31
C PHE A 50 -7.35 -6.61 -14.87
N ILE A 51 -7.09 -7.68 -14.11
CA ILE A 51 -6.52 -7.56 -12.76
C ILE A 51 -5.17 -6.86 -12.84
N TRP A 52 -4.29 -7.30 -13.74
CA TRP A 52 -2.95 -6.75 -13.89
C TRP A 52 -2.95 -5.29 -14.36
N LEU A 53 -3.75 -4.98 -15.38
CA LEU A 53 -3.72 -3.67 -16.05
C LEU A 53 -4.61 -2.62 -15.38
N VAL A 54 -5.63 -3.03 -14.62
CA VAL A 54 -6.62 -2.11 -14.03
C VAL A 54 -6.69 -2.26 -12.53
N VAL A 55 -6.96 -3.47 -12.01
CA VAL A 55 -7.21 -3.63 -10.57
C VAL A 55 -5.99 -3.26 -9.73
N ILE A 56 -4.81 -3.80 -10.07
CA ILE A 56 -3.56 -3.51 -9.34
C ILE A 56 -3.27 -1.99 -9.30
N PRO A 57 -3.12 -1.28 -10.44
CA PRO A 57 -2.77 0.14 -10.40
C PRO A 57 -3.87 0.99 -9.74
N LEU A 58 -5.14 0.64 -9.94
CA LEU A 58 -6.25 1.34 -9.29
C LEU A 58 -6.19 1.15 -7.77
N THR A 59 -5.90 -0.06 -7.29
CA THR A 59 -5.74 -0.31 -5.85
C THR A 59 -4.52 0.38 -5.27
N GLU A 60 -3.41 0.47 -6.00
CA GLU A 60 -2.24 1.22 -5.55
C GLU A 60 -2.56 2.71 -5.39
N GLU A 61 -3.27 3.32 -6.35
CA GLU A 61 -3.63 4.74 -6.29
C GLU A 61 -4.71 5.03 -5.23
N TYR A 62 -5.74 4.18 -5.12
CA TYR A 62 -6.83 4.39 -4.16
C TYR A 62 -6.47 4.02 -2.72
N LEU A 63 -5.55 3.07 -2.52
CA LEU A 63 -5.11 2.64 -1.19
C LEU A 63 -3.81 3.30 -0.74
N GLN A 64 -3.30 4.28 -1.51
CA GLN A 64 -2.20 5.11 -1.07
C GLN A 64 -2.56 5.80 0.26
N LYS A 65 -1.77 5.49 1.30
CA LYS A 65 -1.93 6.02 2.66
C LYS A 65 -1.64 7.52 2.75
N TYR A 66 -1.03 8.09 1.72
CA TYR A 66 -0.68 9.50 1.62
C TYR A 66 -1.34 10.12 0.40
N LYS A 67 -1.61 11.43 0.48
CA LYS A 67 -2.19 12.19 -0.62
C LYS A 67 -1.65 13.60 -0.62
N PHE A 68 -1.19 14.08 -1.77
CA PHE A 68 -0.83 15.47 -1.96
C PHE A 68 -2.09 16.33 -1.98
N ILE A 69 -2.10 17.37 -1.15
CA ILE A 69 -3.22 18.31 -1.03
C ILE A 69 -2.68 19.73 -1.02
N SER A 70 -3.45 20.68 -1.55
CA SER A 70 -3.10 22.09 -1.46
C SER A 70 -3.15 22.58 -0.02
N ALA A 71 -2.35 23.60 0.32
CA ALA A 71 -2.31 24.17 1.67
C ALA A 71 -3.69 24.60 2.18
N ILE A 72 -4.54 25.16 1.31
CA ILE A 72 -5.92 25.57 1.65
C ILE A 72 -6.78 24.36 2.02
N ASN A 73 -6.66 23.26 1.28
CA ASN A 73 -7.40 22.04 1.56
C ASN A 73 -6.86 21.32 2.80
N ALA A 74 -5.55 21.34 3.03
CA ALA A 74 -4.92 20.88 4.26
C ALA A 74 -5.44 21.65 5.47
N PHE A 75 -5.47 22.99 5.39
CA PHE A 75 -6.00 23.83 6.47
C PHE A 75 -7.49 23.55 6.73
N LYS A 76 -8.31 23.38 5.68
CA LYS A 76 -9.71 22.97 5.83
C LYS A 76 -9.84 21.62 6.52
N LYS A 77 -8.98 20.65 6.18
CA LYS A 77 -8.97 19.32 6.81
C LYS A 77 -8.55 19.41 8.28
N LEU A 78 -7.46 20.12 8.59
CA LEU A 78 -6.99 20.39 9.94
C LEU A 78 -8.06 21.08 10.80
N ARG A 79 -8.86 21.98 10.23
CA ARG A 79 -9.95 22.65 10.95
C ARG A 79 -11.14 21.74 11.20
N ASN A 80 -11.56 20.97 10.20
CA ASN A 80 -12.82 20.22 10.25
C ASN A 80 -12.66 18.85 10.93
N ASP A 81 -11.48 18.26 10.86
CA ASP A 81 -11.18 16.93 11.40
C ASP A 81 -10.43 17.05 12.74
N PRO A 82 -11.01 16.60 13.87
CA PRO A 82 -10.36 16.67 15.17
C PRO A 82 -9.13 15.76 15.28
N ILE A 83 -9.10 14.67 14.51
CA ILE A 83 -8.04 13.65 14.52
C ILE A 83 -6.85 14.07 13.64
N CYS A 84 -7.07 15.05 12.75
CA CYS A 84 -6.02 15.57 11.89
C CYS A 84 -5.04 16.49 12.66
N GLN A 85 -3.75 16.22 12.54
CA GLN A 85 -2.65 16.98 13.16
C GLN A 85 -1.61 17.36 12.12
N MET A 86 -0.77 18.34 12.44
CA MET A 86 0.25 18.85 11.53
C MET A 86 1.65 18.47 12.01
N LEU A 87 2.47 17.99 11.08
CA LEU A 87 3.86 17.62 11.27
C LEU A 87 4.72 18.50 10.36
N ASP A 88 5.64 19.24 10.96
CA ASP A 88 6.63 20.05 10.25
C ASP A 88 7.97 19.31 10.23
N ILE A 89 8.42 18.93 9.02
CA ILE A 89 9.64 18.14 8.83
C ILE A 89 10.85 18.97 8.40
N ARG A 90 10.67 20.28 8.26
CA ARG A 90 11.69 21.20 7.75
C ARG A 90 12.90 21.30 8.69
N ASP A 91 14.03 21.69 8.11
CA ASP A 91 15.27 21.84 8.88
C ASP A 91 15.24 23.08 9.78
N LYS A 92 16.13 23.10 10.77
CA LYS A 92 16.22 24.22 11.73
C LYS A 92 16.56 25.55 11.05
N ARG A 93 17.20 25.53 9.88
CA ARG A 93 17.55 26.73 9.12
C ARG A 93 16.31 27.30 8.43
N ALA A 94 15.49 26.46 7.82
CA ALA A 94 14.19 26.83 7.26
C ALA A 94 13.25 27.36 8.35
N LEU A 95 13.21 26.72 9.53
CA LEU A 95 12.45 27.20 10.68
C LEU A 95 12.94 28.57 11.20
N ALA A 96 14.25 28.83 11.15
CA ALA A 96 14.81 30.11 11.54
C ALA A 96 14.46 31.24 10.55
N TYR A 97 14.26 30.90 9.26
CA TYR A 97 13.83 31.86 8.24
C TYR A 97 12.31 32.07 8.27
N LEU A 98 11.55 30.99 8.39
CA LEU A 98 10.10 30.98 8.46
C LEU A 98 9.64 30.04 9.58
N ASP A 99 9.11 30.64 10.64
CA ASP A 99 8.61 29.91 11.79
C ASP A 99 7.54 28.87 11.40
N SER A 100 7.34 27.89 12.27
CA SER A 100 6.34 26.85 12.08
C SER A 100 4.94 27.45 12.04
N PRO A 101 4.02 26.90 11.22
CA PRO A 101 2.64 27.37 11.15
C PRO A 101 1.96 27.40 12.52
N ASN A 102 1.19 28.46 12.78
CA ASN A 102 0.50 28.64 14.04
C ASN A 102 -0.95 28.09 13.94
N LEU A 103 -1.19 26.95 14.59
CA LEU A 103 -2.52 26.31 14.66
C LEU A 103 -3.29 26.60 15.96
N LYS A 104 -2.88 27.59 16.75
CA LYS A 104 -3.58 27.96 18.01
C LYS A 104 -5.04 28.35 17.78
N ILE A 105 -5.35 28.94 16.62
CA ILE A 105 -6.73 29.31 16.23
C ILE A 105 -7.63 28.06 16.14
N LEU A 106 -7.04 26.89 15.84
CA LEU A 106 -7.73 25.61 15.74
C LEU A 106 -7.62 24.77 17.02
N ASN A 107 -7.04 25.31 18.10
CA ASN A 107 -6.69 24.58 19.33
C ASN A 107 -5.85 23.31 19.07
N LYS A 108 -5.02 23.32 18.03
CA LYS A 108 -4.14 22.21 17.64
C LYS A 108 -2.68 22.60 17.81
N LYS A 109 -1.84 21.59 18.02
CA LYS A 109 -0.38 21.73 18.09
C LYS A 109 0.25 21.29 16.78
N VAL A 110 1.40 21.87 16.48
CA VAL A 110 2.28 21.40 15.39
C VAL A 110 3.42 20.64 16.03
N SER A 111 3.64 19.41 15.57
CA SER A 111 4.80 18.61 15.95
C SER A 111 5.94 18.92 14.99
N GLN A 112 7.12 19.24 15.50
CA GLN A 112 8.30 19.54 14.67
C GLN A 112 9.29 18.39 14.81
N VAL A 113 9.55 17.69 13.70
CA VAL A 113 10.51 16.58 13.68
C VAL A 113 11.31 16.69 12.40
N HIS A 114 12.57 17.09 12.52
CA HIS A 114 13.43 17.30 11.36
C HIS A 114 13.70 15.98 10.63
N PHE A 115 13.34 15.91 9.35
CA PHE A 115 13.63 14.74 8.53
C PHE A 115 15.07 14.78 8.00
N VAL A 116 15.81 13.69 8.20
CA VAL A 116 17.18 13.53 7.71
C VAL A 116 17.26 12.25 6.89
N GLU A 117 17.63 12.39 5.63
CA GLU A 117 17.77 11.26 4.70
C GLU A 117 18.76 10.22 5.24
N GLY A 118 18.35 8.94 5.25
CA GLY A 118 19.14 7.83 5.75
C GLY A 118 19.04 7.59 7.27
N LYS A 119 18.17 8.32 7.98
CA LYS A 119 17.87 8.12 9.41
C LYS A 119 16.39 7.86 9.66
N ASP A 120 15.76 7.14 8.74
CA ASP A 120 14.31 6.93 8.67
C ASP A 120 13.77 6.27 9.94
N ASP A 121 14.45 5.25 10.48
CA ASP A 121 14.03 4.55 11.69
C ASP A 121 13.93 5.47 12.92
N ILE A 122 14.89 6.41 13.04
CA ILE A 122 14.95 7.37 14.14
C ILE A 122 13.82 8.39 13.96
N PHE A 123 13.63 8.88 12.74
CA PHE A 123 12.56 9.82 12.41
C PHE A 123 11.18 9.22 12.72
N VAL A 124 10.90 8.00 12.27
CA VAL A 124 9.62 7.33 12.51
C VAL A 124 9.38 7.18 14.01
N LYS A 125 10.40 6.80 14.78
CA LYS A 125 10.28 6.69 16.24
C LYS A 125 9.93 8.03 16.89
N GLU A 126 10.65 9.10 16.55
CA GLU A 126 10.36 10.45 17.07
C GLU A 126 8.95 10.93 16.69
N VAL A 127 8.51 10.68 15.46
CA VAL A 127 7.15 11.00 15.01
C VAL A 127 6.12 10.25 15.86
N LEU A 128 6.28 8.93 16.03
CA LEU A 128 5.34 8.12 16.81
C LEU A 128 5.24 8.55 18.28
N GLU A 129 6.36 8.96 18.89
CA GLU A 129 6.38 9.46 20.28
C GLU A 129 5.61 10.79 20.46
N ASN A 130 5.50 11.60 19.40
CA ASN A 130 4.77 12.87 19.43
C ASN A 130 3.24 12.72 19.30
N PHE A 131 2.74 11.56 18.88
CA PHE A 131 1.31 11.32 18.68
C PHE A 131 0.76 10.32 19.70
N ARG A 132 -0.35 10.67 20.37
CA ARG A 132 -0.99 9.79 21.37
C ARG A 132 -1.53 8.51 20.76
N GLU A 133 -2.15 8.62 19.58
CA GLU A 133 -2.79 7.52 18.86
C GLU A 133 -2.32 7.54 17.40
N PRO A 134 -1.11 7.03 17.11
CA PRO A 134 -0.52 7.14 15.78
C PRO A 134 -1.29 6.36 14.71
N GLU A 135 -2.01 5.29 15.09
CA GLU A 135 -2.77 4.45 14.15
C GLU A 135 -4.05 5.11 13.62
N SER A 136 -4.68 5.97 14.42
CA SER A 136 -5.91 6.68 14.06
C SER A 136 -5.66 8.10 13.55
N THR A 137 -4.49 8.68 13.86
CA THR A 137 -4.17 10.08 13.55
C THR A 137 -3.85 10.29 12.07
N THR A 138 -4.52 11.26 11.44
CA THR A 138 -4.14 11.75 10.11
C THR A 138 -3.12 12.87 10.24
N VAL A 139 -1.96 12.72 9.58
CA VAL A 139 -0.89 13.72 9.63
C VAL A 139 -0.85 14.53 8.32
N CYS A 140 -0.91 15.85 8.44
CA CYS A 140 -0.58 16.78 7.37
C CYS A 140 0.89 17.17 7.48
N ILE A 141 1.68 16.83 6.47
CA ILE A 141 3.12 17.07 6.44
C ILE A 141 3.40 18.36 5.68
N ILE A 142 4.24 19.23 6.25
CA ILE A 142 4.87 20.34 5.52
C ILE A 142 6.34 20.02 5.31
N ASP A 143 6.76 20.11 4.06
CA ASP A 143 8.12 19.91 3.57
C ASP A 143 8.59 21.18 2.84
N GLN A 144 9.91 21.37 2.76
CA GLN A 144 10.65 22.55 2.27
C GLN A 144 10.55 23.82 3.12
#